data_AF-O87120-F1
#
_entry.id   AF-O87120-F1
#
_cell.length_a   1.000
_cell.length_b   1.000
_cell.length_c   1.000
_cell.angle_alpha   90.00
_cell.angle_beta   90.00
_cell.angle_gamma   90.00
#
_symmetry.space_group_name_H-M   'P 1'
#
loop_
_entity.id
_entity.type
_entity.pdbx_description
1 polymer ?
#
loop_
_entity_poly.entity_id
_entity_poly.type
_entity_poly.pdbx_seq_one_letter_code
_entity_poly.pdbx_strand_id
1 'polypeptide(L)'
;MKKFLPGLLLMGLVACSSNQRMSDYSQPESQSDLAPKSSTTQFQPQPLLSKASSMPLNLLSSSKNGQVSPSEPSNFMTLMGQNGALLTVWALAKRNWLWAYPNIYSQDFGNIRNWKIEPGKHREYFRFVNQSLGTCIEAYGNGLIHDTCSLDKLAQEFELLPTDSGAVVIKSVSQGRCVTYNPVSPTYYSTVTLSTCDGATEPLRDQTWYLAPPVLEATAVN
;
A
#
# COMPACT_ATOMS: atom_id res chain seq x y z
N MET A 1 9.94 -51.02 48.19
CA MET A 1 10.08 -50.20 49.42
C MET A 1 10.53 -48.80 49.02
N LYS A 2 9.88 -47.73 49.53
CA LYS A 2 10.09 -46.26 49.31
C LYS A 2 9.88 -45.76 47.86
N LYS A 3 8.81 -45.08 47.39
CA LYS A 3 7.90 -43.96 47.80
C LYS A 3 8.50 -42.54 47.76
N PHE A 4 7.86 -41.70 46.89
CA PHE A 4 7.54 -40.25 47.03
C PHE A 4 8.68 -39.23 46.82
N LEU A 5 8.53 -38.01 46.28
CA LEU A 5 7.56 -37.21 45.49
C LEU A 5 8.27 -35.84 45.19
N PRO A 6 7.87 -35.00 44.20
CA PRO A 6 8.51 -33.71 43.92
C PRO A 6 7.89 -32.50 44.67
N GLY A 7 8.68 -31.46 44.96
CA GLY A 7 8.25 -30.11 45.42
C GLY A 7 8.43 -29.07 44.28
N LEU A 8 7.57 -28.09 43.96
CA LEU A 8 6.72 -27.10 44.67
C LEU A 8 7.46 -25.77 44.97
N LEU A 9 6.74 -24.65 44.74
CA LEU A 9 7.04 -23.21 44.97
C LEU A 9 7.73 -22.49 43.78
N LEU A 10 7.36 -21.26 43.38
CA LEU A 10 6.98 -20.08 44.18
C LEU A 10 6.17 -19.04 43.33
N MET A 11 5.33 -18.26 44.01
CA MET A 11 4.49 -17.14 43.55
C MET A 11 5.25 -15.84 43.27
N GLY A 12 4.66 -14.95 42.46
CA GLY A 12 5.02 -13.53 42.38
C GLY A 12 3.87 -12.67 41.83
N LEU A 13 3.19 -11.92 42.71
CA LEU A 13 2.21 -10.88 42.41
C LEU A 13 2.88 -9.50 42.54
N VAL A 14 2.64 -8.57 41.60
CA VAL A 14 2.74 -7.13 41.83
C VAL A 14 1.62 -6.44 41.03
N ALA A 15 0.76 -5.70 41.74
CA ALA A 15 -0.20 -4.74 41.20
C ALA A 15 0.30 -3.33 41.54
N CYS A 16 0.14 -2.36 40.63
CA CYS A 16 0.20 -0.95 40.97
C CYS A 16 -0.78 -0.14 40.12
N SER A 17 -1.49 0.74 40.83
CA SER A 17 -2.60 1.60 40.41
C SER A 17 -2.09 2.93 39.87
N SER A 18 -2.82 3.56 38.93
CA SER A 18 -2.99 5.03 38.92
C SER A 18 -4.18 5.44 38.07
N ASN A 19 -5.04 6.23 38.69
CA ASN A 19 -6.28 6.80 38.19
C ASN A 19 -6.03 8.32 38.07
N GLN A 20 -6.26 8.93 36.91
CA GLN A 20 -6.31 10.39 36.76
C GLN A 20 -7.55 10.78 35.98
N ARG A 21 -8.34 11.66 36.60
CA ARG A 21 -9.62 12.21 36.16
C ARG A 21 -9.41 13.72 36.08
N MET A 22 -9.49 14.30 34.89
CA MET A 22 -9.50 15.75 34.56
C MET A 22 -9.84 15.81 33.06
N SER A 23 -10.78 16.58 32.51
CA SER A 23 -11.65 17.63 33.02
C SER A 23 -12.84 17.73 32.06
N ASP A 24 -14.04 17.93 32.59
CA ASP A 24 -15.19 18.47 31.84
C ASP A 24 -14.89 19.90 31.40
N TYR A 25 -15.18 20.23 30.14
CA TYR A 25 -15.30 21.61 29.68
C TYR A 25 -16.60 21.73 28.86
N SER A 26 -17.59 22.40 29.43
CA SER A 26 -18.84 22.80 28.80
C SER A 26 -19.23 24.15 29.37
N GLN A 27 -19.13 25.22 28.57
CA GLN A 27 -19.85 26.49 28.73
C GLN A 27 -19.55 27.48 27.57
N PRO A 28 -20.35 28.54 27.33
CA PRO A 28 -21.55 28.51 26.48
C PRO A 28 -21.54 29.59 25.37
N GLU A 29 -22.65 29.63 24.63
CA GLU A 29 -23.02 30.56 23.55
C GLU A 29 -22.73 32.05 23.80
N SER A 30 -22.24 32.74 22.76
CA SER A 30 -22.53 34.17 22.53
C SER A 30 -22.70 34.46 21.04
N GLN A 31 -23.90 34.89 20.67
CA GLN A 31 -24.29 35.45 19.37
C GLN A 31 -23.57 36.78 19.10
N SER A 32 -23.15 36.99 17.84
CA SER A 32 -23.30 38.27 17.14
C SER A 32 -22.94 38.12 15.66
N ASP A 33 -23.98 38.13 14.83
CA ASP A 33 -24.12 38.81 13.54
C ASP A 33 -22.87 39.09 12.68
N LEU A 34 -22.88 38.53 11.46
CA LEU A 34 -22.92 39.25 10.18
C LEU A 34 -22.48 38.31 9.05
N ALA A 35 -23.45 37.73 8.33
CA ALA A 35 -23.22 37.25 6.96
C ALA A 35 -23.21 38.45 6.00
N PRO A 36 -22.52 38.37 4.85
CA PRO A 36 -23.29 37.94 3.67
C PRO A 36 -22.52 37.15 2.59
N LYS A 37 -23.30 36.29 1.92
CA LYS A 37 -23.35 36.05 0.47
C LYS A 37 -22.19 35.34 -0.26
N SER A 38 -22.46 34.06 -0.52
CA SER A 38 -22.56 33.43 -1.86
C SER A 38 -21.39 33.53 -2.84
N SER A 39 -20.82 32.37 -3.19
CA SER A 39 -20.73 31.93 -4.59
C SER A 39 -20.43 30.44 -4.67
N THR A 40 -21.49 29.65 -4.91
CA THR A 40 -21.41 28.32 -5.51
C THR A 40 -21.22 28.53 -7.01
N THR A 41 -20.06 28.15 -7.55
CA THR A 41 -19.93 27.94 -8.99
C THR A 41 -19.15 26.66 -9.26
N GLN A 42 -19.79 25.80 -10.03
CA GLN A 42 -19.41 24.44 -10.41
C GLN A 42 -17.98 24.34 -10.95
N PHE A 43 -17.23 23.37 -10.43
CA PHE A 43 -16.14 22.75 -11.18
C PHE A 43 -16.75 21.94 -12.32
N GLN A 44 -16.89 22.55 -13.50
CA GLN A 44 -17.03 21.80 -14.74
C GLN A 44 -15.66 21.21 -15.08
N PRO A 45 -15.52 19.88 -15.20
CA PRO A 45 -14.32 19.30 -15.78
C PRO A 45 -14.30 19.71 -17.26
N GLN A 46 -13.43 20.64 -17.62
CA GLN A 46 -13.11 20.86 -19.02
C GLN A 46 -12.48 19.57 -19.56
N PRO A 47 -13.00 18.99 -20.66
CA PRO A 47 -12.29 17.93 -21.32
C PRO A 47 -11.00 18.55 -21.85
N LEU A 48 -9.85 18.11 -21.33
CA LEU A 48 -8.53 18.38 -21.91
C LEU A 48 -8.43 17.65 -23.26
N LEU A 49 -9.18 18.12 -24.24
CA LEU A 49 -9.01 17.78 -25.66
C LEU A 49 -8.12 18.85 -26.30
N SER A 50 -6.97 19.12 -25.68
CA SER A 50 -5.93 19.94 -26.29
C SER A 50 -5.19 19.08 -27.31
N LYS A 51 -5.61 19.22 -28.57
CA LYS A 51 -4.91 18.85 -29.82
C LYS A 51 -3.47 18.36 -29.60
N ALA A 52 -3.29 17.05 -29.47
CA ALA A 52 -2.03 16.44 -29.83
C ALA A 52 -1.87 16.69 -31.34
N SER A 53 -0.85 17.45 -31.71
CA SER A 53 -0.38 17.52 -33.10
C SER A 53 0.16 16.15 -33.48
N SER A 54 -0.73 15.23 -33.86
CA SER A 54 -0.35 13.93 -34.38
C SER A 54 0.26 14.16 -35.76
N MET A 55 1.60 14.13 -35.84
CA MET A 55 2.22 13.79 -37.11
C MET A 55 1.64 12.43 -37.52
N PRO A 56 1.15 12.26 -38.77
CA PRO A 56 0.66 10.97 -39.21
C PRO A 56 1.85 10.02 -39.23
N LEU A 57 1.88 9.07 -38.29
CA LEU A 57 2.81 7.97 -38.34
C LEU A 57 2.37 7.12 -39.53
N ASN A 58 3.11 7.20 -40.64
CA ASN A 58 2.84 6.41 -41.83
C ASN A 58 3.00 4.93 -41.50
N LEU A 59 1.88 4.21 -41.35
CA LEU A 59 1.87 2.74 -41.19
C LEU A 59 2.51 2.00 -42.38
N LEU A 60 2.63 2.67 -43.53
CA LEU A 60 3.23 2.16 -44.75
C LEU A 60 4.48 2.97 -45.13
N SER A 61 5.50 2.97 -44.29
CA SER A 61 6.85 3.35 -44.72
C SER A 61 7.62 2.08 -45.06
N SER A 62 8.24 2.00 -46.24
CA SER A 62 9.00 0.81 -46.70
C SER A 62 10.33 0.59 -45.94
N SER A 63 10.54 1.31 -44.84
CA SER A 63 11.68 1.14 -43.95
C SER A 63 11.23 0.40 -42.69
N LYS A 64 11.83 -0.76 -42.43
CA LYS A 64 11.67 -1.57 -41.21
C LYS A 64 12.04 -0.73 -39.98
N ASN A 65 11.12 0.05 -39.42
CA ASN A 65 11.27 0.61 -38.09
C ASN A 65 9.91 0.55 -37.38
N GLY A 66 9.89 -0.33 -36.38
CA GLY A 66 8.72 -1.00 -35.83
C GLY A 66 7.70 -0.07 -35.20
N GLN A 67 6.46 -0.49 -35.32
CA GLN A 67 5.33 -0.05 -34.53
C GLN A 67 5.72 -0.10 -33.03
N VAL A 68 5.92 1.08 -32.43
CA VAL A 68 6.29 1.21 -31.02
C VAL A 68 5.05 0.97 -30.18
N SER A 69 4.70 -0.29 -29.95
CA SER A 69 3.84 -0.67 -28.83
C SER A 69 4.76 -0.81 -27.62
N PRO A 70 4.63 0.04 -26.58
CA PRO A 70 5.46 -0.09 -25.39
C PRO A 70 5.16 -1.43 -24.71
N SER A 71 6.10 -2.36 -24.72
CA SER A 71 6.01 -3.61 -23.95
C SER A 71 6.35 -3.40 -22.47
N GLU A 72 7.03 -2.30 -22.14
CA GLU A 72 7.54 -2.02 -20.81
C GLU A 72 6.45 -1.83 -19.73
N PRO A 73 5.31 -1.15 -19.98
CA PRO A 73 4.22 -1.05 -18.99
C PRO A 73 3.69 -2.40 -18.51
N SER A 74 3.73 -3.43 -19.36
CA SER A 74 3.28 -4.79 -19.03
C SER A 74 4.11 -5.48 -17.94
N ASN A 75 5.30 -4.95 -17.62
CA ASN A 75 6.17 -5.48 -16.58
C ASN A 75 5.82 -4.95 -15.17
N PHE A 76 4.86 -4.04 -15.06
CA PHE A 76 4.52 -3.38 -13.80
C PHE A 76 3.06 -3.62 -13.41
N MET A 77 2.81 -3.48 -12.12
CA MET A 77 1.51 -3.66 -11.49
C MET A 77 1.40 -2.77 -10.25
N THR A 78 0.22 -2.72 -9.65
CA THR A 78 -0.01 -2.09 -8.35
C THR A 78 -0.54 -3.12 -7.35
N LEU A 79 -0.20 -2.94 -6.08
CA LEU A 79 -0.81 -3.66 -4.97
C LEU A 79 -1.94 -2.78 -4.43
N MET A 80 -3.18 -3.13 -4.77
CA MET A 80 -4.36 -2.31 -4.49
C MET A 80 -5.18 -2.92 -3.34
N GLY A 81 -5.39 -2.16 -2.27
CA GLY A 81 -6.33 -2.55 -1.22
C GLY A 81 -7.79 -2.48 -1.68
N GLN A 82 -8.71 -3.07 -0.91
CA GLN A 82 -10.16 -3.07 -1.18
C GLN A 82 -10.77 -1.67 -1.25
N ASN A 83 -10.15 -0.67 -0.60
CA ASN A 83 -10.53 0.73 -0.68
C ASN A 83 -9.94 1.48 -1.89
N GLY A 84 -9.26 0.79 -2.80
CA GLY A 84 -8.59 1.37 -3.97
C GLY A 84 -7.24 2.03 -3.67
N ALA A 85 -6.76 1.97 -2.42
CA ALA A 85 -5.47 2.53 -2.04
C ALA A 85 -4.31 1.66 -2.57
N LEU A 86 -3.34 2.28 -3.24
CA LEU A 86 -2.20 1.62 -3.85
C LEU A 86 -1.00 1.68 -2.91
N LEU A 87 -0.37 0.54 -2.64
CA LEU A 87 0.89 0.51 -1.88
C LEU A 87 1.96 1.32 -2.63
N THR A 88 2.58 2.28 -1.96
CA THR A 88 3.48 3.24 -2.60
C THR A 88 4.56 3.78 -1.67
N VAL A 89 5.65 4.24 -2.28
CA VAL A 89 6.65 5.08 -1.63
C VAL A 89 6.07 6.49 -1.48
N TRP A 90 6.30 7.10 -0.31
CA TRP A 90 5.97 8.51 -0.08
C TRP A 90 7.22 9.36 0.06
N ALA A 91 8.08 9.05 1.03
CA ALA A 91 9.39 9.68 1.17
C ALA A 91 10.43 8.91 0.34
N LEU A 92 11.07 9.59 -0.61
CA LEU A 92 11.89 8.96 -1.66
C LEU A 92 13.22 8.36 -1.18
N ALA A 93 13.73 8.80 -0.02
CA ALA A 93 14.97 8.26 0.50
C ALA A 93 14.78 6.81 0.98
N LYS A 94 15.76 5.95 0.71
CA LYS A 94 15.72 4.54 1.14
C LYS A 94 15.45 4.43 2.64
N ARG A 95 14.84 3.31 3.02
CA ARG A 95 14.43 2.93 4.37
C ARG A 95 13.30 3.78 4.95
N ASN A 96 12.62 4.58 4.12
CA ASN A 96 11.36 5.20 4.52
C ASN A 96 10.19 4.22 4.40
N TRP A 97 9.16 4.50 5.20
CA TRP A 97 7.94 3.73 5.26
C TRP A 97 7.13 3.81 3.97
N LEU A 98 6.51 2.69 3.62
CA LEU A 98 5.49 2.61 2.60
C LEU A 98 4.12 2.94 3.20
N TRP A 99 3.27 3.50 2.35
CA TRP A 99 1.89 3.87 2.67
C TRP A 99 0.98 3.36 1.57
N ALA A 100 -0.34 3.42 1.76
CA ALA A 100 -1.28 3.13 0.69
C ALA A 100 -2.12 4.36 0.36
N TYR A 101 -1.98 4.90 -0.85
CA TYR A 101 -2.73 6.05 -1.34
C TYR A 101 -3.52 5.67 -2.60
N PRO A 102 -4.80 6.02 -2.73
CA PRO A 102 -5.52 5.81 -3.98
C PRO A 102 -4.99 6.75 -5.06
N ASN A 103 -5.13 6.36 -6.32
CA ASN A 103 -4.63 7.14 -7.46
C ASN A 103 -5.15 8.60 -7.43
N ILE A 104 -6.42 8.78 -7.03
CA ILE A 104 -7.10 10.10 -7.00
C ILE A 104 -6.50 11.10 -6.00
N TYR A 105 -5.70 10.62 -5.03
CA TYR A 105 -5.03 11.46 -4.02
C TYR A 105 -3.49 11.42 -4.12
N SER A 106 -2.95 10.87 -5.20
CA SER A 106 -1.50 10.65 -5.36
C SER A 106 -1.03 10.78 -6.81
N GLN A 107 -1.78 11.49 -7.67
CA GLN A 107 -1.44 11.62 -9.10
C GLN A 107 -0.02 12.16 -9.32
N ASP A 108 0.42 13.05 -8.44
CA ASP A 108 1.73 13.69 -8.43
C ASP A 108 2.88 12.75 -8.01
N PHE A 109 2.59 11.56 -7.46
CA PHE A 109 3.62 10.59 -7.08
C PHE A 109 4.25 9.93 -8.31
N GLY A 110 3.58 9.95 -9.46
CA GLY A 110 4.07 9.33 -10.69
C GLY A 110 4.31 7.82 -10.52
N ASN A 111 5.46 7.33 -11.00
CA ASN A 111 5.76 5.91 -11.14
C ASN A 111 6.26 5.24 -9.83
N ILE A 112 6.40 5.96 -8.72
CA ILE A 112 6.77 5.36 -7.43
C ILE A 112 5.65 4.50 -6.82
N ARG A 113 4.46 4.51 -7.44
CA ARG A 113 3.28 3.69 -7.10
C ARG A 113 3.26 2.34 -7.81
N ASN A 114 4.10 2.16 -8.81
CA ASN A 114 4.13 0.96 -9.63
C ASN A 114 5.29 0.05 -9.20
N TRP A 115 5.02 -1.25 -9.23
CA TRP A 115 5.95 -2.29 -8.82
C TRP A 115 6.09 -3.34 -9.89
N LYS A 116 7.29 -3.86 -10.08
CA LYS A 116 7.55 -5.09 -10.81
C LYS A 116 7.55 -6.24 -9.83
N ILE A 117 6.70 -7.24 -10.05
CA ILE A 117 6.71 -8.47 -9.28
C ILE A 117 7.71 -9.45 -9.91
N GLU A 118 8.63 -9.98 -9.12
CA GLU A 118 9.65 -10.94 -9.56
C GLU A 118 9.68 -12.13 -8.61
N PRO A 119 9.99 -13.35 -9.10
CA PRO A 119 10.32 -14.46 -8.21
C PRO A 119 11.48 -14.10 -7.26
N GLY A 120 11.36 -14.53 -6.01
CA GLY A 120 12.40 -14.43 -5.01
C GLY A 120 13.55 -15.40 -5.24
N LYS A 121 14.43 -15.50 -4.24
CA LYS A 121 15.49 -16.53 -4.19
C LYS A 121 14.90 -17.89 -3.86
N HIS A 122 13.91 -17.93 -2.97
CA HIS A 122 13.21 -19.14 -2.58
C HIS A 122 11.97 -19.37 -3.46
N ARG A 123 11.61 -20.65 -3.63
CA ARG A 123 10.44 -21.03 -4.42
C ARG A 123 9.17 -20.46 -3.79
N GLU A 124 8.20 -20.13 -4.64
CA GLU A 124 6.86 -19.66 -4.26
C GLU A 124 6.83 -18.29 -3.57
N TYR A 125 7.98 -17.64 -3.38
CA TYR A 125 8.06 -16.29 -2.84
C TYR A 125 8.36 -15.28 -3.94
N PHE A 126 7.91 -14.06 -3.71
CA PHE A 126 8.03 -12.95 -4.63
C PHE A 126 8.70 -11.76 -3.95
N ARG A 127 9.34 -10.92 -4.77
CA ARG A 127 9.80 -9.59 -4.38
C ARG A 127 9.16 -8.55 -5.28
N PHE A 128 9.09 -7.32 -4.78
CA PHE A 128 8.45 -6.20 -5.48
C PHE A 128 9.46 -5.07 -5.67
N VAL A 129 9.81 -4.78 -6.92
CA VAL A 129 10.80 -3.76 -7.29
C VAL A 129 10.08 -2.49 -7.75
N ASN A 130 10.35 -1.36 -7.12
CA ASN A 130 9.74 -0.09 -7.48
C ASN A 130 10.15 0.34 -8.89
N GLN A 131 9.17 0.72 -9.73
CA GLN A 131 9.42 1.11 -11.12
C GLN A 131 10.39 2.31 -11.22
N SER A 132 10.20 3.33 -10.37
CA SER A 132 10.96 4.57 -10.47
C SER A 132 12.29 4.54 -9.71
N LEU A 133 12.34 3.84 -8.58
CA LEU A 133 13.50 3.89 -7.66
C LEU A 133 14.39 2.65 -7.73
N GLY A 134 13.93 1.55 -8.34
CA GLY A 134 14.67 0.28 -8.36
C GLY A 134 14.92 -0.33 -6.97
N THR A 135 14.18 0.13 -5.95
CA THR A 135 14.25 -0.37 -4.57
C THR A 135 13.21 -1.45 -4.35
N CYS A 136 13.45 -2.34 -3.40
CA CYS A 136 12.56 -3.45 -3.08
C CYS A 136 11.73 -3.14 -1.83
N ILE A 137 10.49 -3.61 -1.81
CA ILE A 137 9.70 -3.68 -0.57
C ILE A 137 10.45 -4.55 0.44
N GLU A 138 10.57 -4.08 1.69
CA GLU A 138 11.24 -4.79 2.78
C GLU A 138 10.38 -4.73 4.05
N ALA A 139 10.11 -5.89 4.66
CA ALA A 139 9.45 -5.99 5.95
C ALA A 139 10.38 -5.53 7.08
N TYR A 140 9.99 -4.48 7.81
CA TYR A 140 10.82 -3.86 8.84
C TYR A 140 9.98 -3.38 10.01
N GLY A 141 10.37 -3.74 11.24
CA GLY A 141 9.57 -3.44 12.44
C GLY A 141 8.13 -3.94 12.28
N ASN A 142 7.16 -3.05 12.47
CA ASN A 142 5.73 -3.32 12.34
C ASN A 142 5.13 -2.89 10.98
N GLY A 143 5.94 -2.68 9.95
CA GLY A 143 5.44 -2.22 8.66
C GLY A 143 6.36 -2.59 7.49
N LEU A 144 6.24 -1.82 6.41
CA LEU A 144 7.03 -2.00 5.20
C LEU A 144 7.84 -0.73 4.92
N ILE A 145 9.08 -0.92 4.49
CA ILE A 145 9.94 0.13 3.94
C ILE A 145 10.32 -0.22 2.49
N HIS A 146 11.01 0.69 1.80
CA HIS A 146 11.72 0.35 0.56
C HIS A 146 13.23 0.53 0.73
N ASP A 147 14.03 -0.42 0.27
CA ASP A 147 15.50 -0.36 0.39
C ASP A 147 16.19 -0.97 -0.84
N THR A 148 17.52 -0.93 -0.89
CA THR A 148 18.30 -1.60 -1.96
C THR A 148 17.93 -3.08 -2.04
N CYS A 149 17.55 -3.51 -3.25
CA CYS A 149 17.21 -4.90 -3.55
C CYS A 149 18.39 -5.85 -3.32
N SER A 150 18.12 -6.99 -2.70
CA SER A 150 19.07 -8.10 -2.58
C SER A 150 18.30 -9.42 -2.52
N LEU A 151 18.70 -10.40 -3.35
CA LEU A 151 18.13 -11.75 -3.32
C LEU A 151 18.45 -12.51 -2.02
N ASP A 152 19.44 -12.05 -1.25
CA ASP A 152 19.82 -12.69 0.01
C ASP A 152 19.04 -12.14 1.22
N LYS A 153 18.21 -11.11 1.04
CA LYS A 153 17.38 -10.54 2.11
C LYS A 153 16.01 -11.22 2.14
N LEU A 154 15.83 -12.17 3.07
CA LEU A 154 14.53 -12.81 3.34
C LEU A 154 13.42 -11.79 3.68
N ALA A 155 13.79 -10.62 4.22
CA ALA A 155 12.85 -9.55 4.52
C ALA A 155 12.26 -8.87 3.27
N GLN A 156 12.83 -9.11 2.09
CA GLN A 156 12.31 -8.65 0.79
C GLN A 156 11.53 -9.73 0.04
N GLU A 157 11.32 -10.90 0.67
CA GLU A 157 10.53 -11.99 0.13
C GLU A 157 9.16 -12.08 0.82
N PHE A 158 8.14 -12.24 -0.01
CA PHE A 158 6.74 -12.31 0.38
C PHE A 158 6.07 -13.53 -0.24
N GLU A 159 5.28 -14.22 0.57
CA GLU A 159 4.39 -15.28 0.14
C GLU A 159 3.02 -14.67 -0.16
N LEU A 160 2.48 -14.94 -1.35
CA LEU A 160 1.15 -14.49 -1.76
C LEU A 160 0.15 -15.61 -1.54
N LEU A 161 -0.72 -15.46 -0.54
CA LEU A 161 -1.71 -16.45 -0.17
C LEU A 161 -3.03 -16.15 -0.92
N PRO A 162 -3.45 -16.96 -1.90
CA PRO A 162 -4.68 -16.70 -2.63
C PRO A 162 -5.91 -16.86 -1.72
N THR A 163 -6.92 -16.02 -1.95
CA THR A 163 -8.26 -16.14 -1.36
C THR A 163 -9.23 -16.75 -2.37
N ASP A 164 -10.41 -17.17 -1.91
CA ASP A 164 -11.50 -17.65 -2.77
C ASP A 164 -12.10 -16.58 -3.69
N SER A 165 -11.91 -15.29 -3.35
CA SER A 165 -12.33 -14.14 -4.15
C SER A 165 -11.40 -13.79 -5.32
N GLY A 166 -10.20 -14.41 -5.37
CA GLY A 166 -9.14 -14.03 -6.31
C GLY A 166 -8.23 -12.89 -5.81
N ALA A 167 -8.53 -12.27 -4.67
CA ALA A 167 -7.57 -11.43 -3.95
C ALA A 167 -6.44 -12.28 -3.33
N VAL A 168 -5.40 -11.62 -2.83
CA VAL A 168 -4.30 -12.27 -2.10
C VAL A 168 -4.08 -11.62 -0.73
N VAL A 169 -3.64 -12.43 0.24
CA VAL A 169 -3.04 -11.94 1.48
C VAL A 169 -1.51 -11.97 1.30
N ILE A 170 -0.85 -10.85 1.60
CA ILE A 170 0.60 -10.71 1.42
C ILE A 170 1.29 -11.00 2.75
N LYS A 171 2.04 -12.09 2.83
CA LYS A 171 2.76 -12.50 4.05
C LYS A 171 4.25 -12.25 3.91
N SER A 172 4.82 -11.51 4.85
CA SER A 172 6.28 -11.38 4.98
C SER A 172 6.86 -12.73 5.39
N VAL A 173 7.80 -13.25 4.60
CA VAL A 173 8.45 -14.53 4.89
C VAL A 173 9.35 -14.43 6.11
N SER A 174 10.07 -13.31 6.26
CA SER A 174 10.98 -13.11 7.40
C SER A 174 10.29 -12.97 8.75
N GLN A 175 9.05 -12.47 8.79
CA GLN A 175 8.32 -12.20 10.03
C GLN A 175 7.15 -13.14 10.28
N GLY A 176 6.67 -13.87 9.27
CA GLY A 176 5.44 -14.67 9.37
C GLY A 176 4.18 -13.84 9.62
N ARG A 177 4.21 -12.54 9.26
CA ARG A 177 3.14 -11.55 9.48
C ARG A 177 2.62 -11.02 8.16
N CYS A 178 1.36 -10.61 8.13
CA CYS A 178 0.67 -10.19 6.93
C CYS A 178 0.53 -8.67 6.83
N VAL A 179 0.68 -8.17 5.61
CA VAL A 179 0.53 -6.75 5.27
C VAL A 179 -0.92 -6.35 5.50
N THR A 180 -1.11 -5.46 6.48
CA THR A 180 -2.39 -5.05 7.01
C THR A 180 -2.55 -3.54 6.82
N TYR A 181 -3.75 -3.09 6.48
CA TYR A 181 -4.07 -1.68 6.32
C TYR A 181 -5.47 -1.38 6.87
N ASN A 182 -5.81 -0.10 7.03
CA ASN A 182 -7.14 0.35 7.41
C ASN A 182 -7.92 0.86 6.17
N PRO A 183 -8.91 0.12 5.66
CA PRO A 183 -9.73 0.57 4.51
C PRO A 183 -10.37 1.94 4.73
N VAL A 184 -10.95 2.15 5.91
CA VAL A 184 -11.54 3.42 6.34
C VAL A 184 -10.46 4.26 7.01
N SER A 185 -10.26 5.46 6.50
CA SER A 185 -9.25 6.40 6.99
C SER A 185 -9.81 7.82 7.05
N PRO A 186 -9.54 8.59 8.12
CA PRO A 186 -9.88 10.01 8.17
C PRO A 186 -8.88 10.88 7.37
N THR A 187 -7.86 10.28 6.76
CA THR A 187 -6.83 10.95 5.94
C THR A 187 -6.78 10.33 4.54
N TYR A 188 -5.97 10.90 3.64
CA TYR A 188 -5.85 10.49 2.23
C TYR A 188 -5.25 9.09 2.01
N TYR A 189 -4.75 8.45 3.05
CA TYR A 189 -4.00 7.20 2.98
C TYR A 189 -4.46 6.18 4.02
N SER A 190 -4.18 4.92 3.75
CA SER A 190 -4.19 3.86 4.76
C SER A 190 -2.79 3.66 5.33
N THR A 191 -2.71 3.52 6.65
CA THR A 191 -1.48 3.12 7.34
C THR A 191 -1.20 1.65 7.04
N VAL A 192 0.00 1.36 6.55
CA VAL A 192 0.42 0.00 6.22
C VAL A 192 1.26 -0.56 7.36
N THR A 193 0.83 -1.69 7.91
CA THR A 193 1.49 -2.37 9.01
C THR A 193 1.65 -3.86 8.70
N LEU A 194 2.36 -4.58 9.57
CA LEU A 194 2.37 -6.04 9.60
C LEU A 194 1.60 -6.50 10.84
N SER A 195 0.76 -7.52 10.73
CA SER A 195 0.06 -8.12 11.87
C SER A 195 -0.11 -9.63 11.70
N THR A 196 -0.72 -10.32 12.65
CA THR A 196 -1.01 -11.76 12.52
C THR A 196 -1.85 -12.02 11.28
N CYS A 197 -1.51 -13.07 10.52
CA CYS A 197 -2.23 -13.47 9.33
C CYS A 197 -3.54 -14.18 9.70
N ASP A 198 -4.66 -13.47 9.59
CA ASP A 198 -6.00 -13.98 9.86
C ASP A 198 -6.99 -13.69 8.73
N GLY A 199 -6.55 -13.04 7.65
CA GLY A 199 -7.38 -12.78 6.46
C GLY A 199 -8.51 -11.79 6.74
N ALA A 200 -8.36 -10.96 7.77
CA ALA A 200 -9.32 -9.93 8.15
C ALA A 200 -9.69 -9.00 6.98
N THR A 201 -10.94 -8.54 7.00
CA THR A 201 -11.54 -7.64 5.98
C THR A 201 -12.44 -6.57 6.64
N GLU A 202 -12.11 -6.18 7.87
CA GLU A 202 -12.87 -5.19 8.62
C GLU A 202 -12.54 -3.75 8.19
N PRO A 203 -13.45 -2.78 8.40
CA PRO A 203 -13.25 -1.38 7.98
C PRO A 203 -11.97 -0.71 8.49
N LEU A 204 -11.46 -1.11 9.66
CA LEU A 204 -10.24 -0.57 10.25
C LEU A 204 -9.04 -1.52 10.14
N ARG A 205 -9.25 -2.71 9.56
CA ARG A 205 -8.24 -3.75 9.50
C ARG A 205 -8.55 -4.74 8.38
N ASP A 206 -7.75 -4.67 7.33
CA ASP A 206 -7.87 -5.54 6.16
C ASP A 206 -6.50 -6.04 5.73
N GLN A 207 -6.44 -7.28 5.25
CA GLN A 207 -5.21 -7.95 4.78
C GLN A 207 -5.28 -8.40 3.33
N THR A 208 -6.39 -8.15 2.65
CA THR A 208 -6.61 -8.53 1.26
C THR A 208 -6.18 -7.44 0.30
N TRP A 209 -5.47 -7.85 -0.74
CA TRP A 209 -4.92 -7.00 -1.78
C TRP A 209 -5.22 -7.60 -3.15
N TYR A 210 -5.45 -6.74 -4.14
CA TYR A 210 -5.56 -7.10 -5.53
C TYR A 210 -4.23 -6.86 -6.24
N LEU A 211 -3.84 -7.82 -7.10
CA LEU A 211 -2.77 -7.62 -8.06
C LEU A 211 -3.36 -6.86 -9.27
N ALA A 212 -3.29 -5.54 -9.25
CA ALA A 212 -4.00 -4.67 -10.17
C ALA A 212 -3.09 -4.09 -11.26
N PRO A 213 -3.65 -3.60 -12.39
CA PRO A 213 -2.87 -2.89 -13.41
C PRO A 213 -2.06 -1.72 -12.82
N PRO A 214 -0.94 -1.34 -13.46
CA PRO A 214 -0.16 -0.18 -13.03
C PRO A 214 -0.90 1.13 -13.33
N VAL A 215 -0.60 2.19 -12.58
CA VAL A 215 -1.08 3.55 -12.86
C VAL A 215 -0.20 4.18 -13.94
N LEU A 216 -0.43 3.75 -15.17
CA LEU A 216 0.24 4.18 -16.39
C LEU A 216 -0.79 4.40 -17.51
N GLU A 217 -0.40 5.16 -18.54
CA GLU A 217 -1.19 5.24 -19.77
C GLU A 217 -1.26 3.86 -20.45
N ALA A 218 -2.48 3.40 -20.73
CA ALA A 218 -2.71 2.12 -21.38
C ALA A 218 -2.82 2.30 -22.90
N THR A 219 -2.16 1.41 -23.65
CA THR A 219 -2.33 1.32 -25.11
C THR A 219 -3.27 0.16 -25.42
N ALA A 220 -4.33 0.44 -26.19
CA ALA A 220 -5.25 -0.60 -26.64
C ALA A 220 -4.53 -1.59 -27.59
N VAL A 221 -4.81 -2.89 -27.44
CA VAL A 221 -4.18 -3.99 -28.21
C VAL A 221 -5.20 -4.87 -28.93
N ASN A 222 -6.42 -4.35 -29.12
CA ASN A 222 -7.56 -5.04 -29.74
C ASN A 222 -7.69 -4.76 -31.24
#